data_AF-A0A151ISX4-F1
#
_entry.id   AF-A0A151ISX4-F1
#
_cell.length_a   1.000
_cell.length_b   1.000
_cell.length_c   1.000
_cell.angle_alpha   90.00
_cell.angle_beta   90.00
_cell.angle_gamma   90.00
#
_symmetry.space_group_name_H-M   'P 1'
#
loop_
_entity.id
_entity.type
_entity.pdbx_description
1 polymer ?
#
loop_
_entity_poly.entity_id
_entity_poly.type
_entity_poly.pdbx_seq_one_letter_code
_entity_poly.pdbx_strand_id
1 'polypeptide(L)'
;MDEEAQALSTVLTGKEHESLESDKTKKKSRETSVDSTSDTEKTRQVSTESNDFTNNSQQNIGDSQSSFKNSQEGSNSITSGIEYLMHTYQVFDSKKLRKKARRMAIQMMEQIGYTVMVVTPGKFAIKYASSAPYHLFFTRVDNSKETYNQQFSIIFSEILDRSLGEIVNSLHLTFMVDVTWLYLQYLLVGQRTDMTILCKHKTRVHEELSKNITIIKVDGQEFSSHHTNIMILQYKNGIRVIVSTAGLYSADWENRTQGLWISPHLPYLPESAHPSDGESSTGFKKDLERYLSKYDQPVLTQWICVVRRIDFSDVNVFLVASVPGIHKGFEANFWGCKKLAYVLSRYVTLPPDTQWPIVIQSSGVGCFGSTIESWLLKDIIRCMWKETSVGLKNHPQFQFIYPSIENYKQSFDCQDLITPLMYSAEIHSKQQWLEQYLYQWKATRTGRDHAMPNIKSYTRISSDSKRIPWFLLTSANLSKAAWGSIKQYEGYSIRNYEAGVVFIPKLITGTATFPIEEEEDAAVPIFPIPYDLPLSRYDLDDSPFVNEFVDSLN
;
A
#
# COMPACT_ATOMS: atom_id res chain seq x y z
N MET A 1 -25.46 -5.42 -30.12
CA MET A 1 -25.93 -5.72 -28.76
C MET A 1 -24.75 -5.41 -27.87
N ASP A 2 -24.58 -4.18 -27.37
CA ASP A 2 -25.62 -3.36 -26.75
C ASP A 2 -25.43 -1.86 -27.02
N GLU A 3 -26.46 -1.24 -27.60
CA GLU A 3 -26.68 0.22 -27.62
C GLU A 3 -27.63 0.65 -26.50
N GLU A 4 -28.01 -0.24 -25.58
CA GLU A 4 -29.03 0.02 -24.54
C GLU A 4 -28.49 0.39 -23.16
N ALA A 5 -27.18 0.66 -23.02
CA ALA A 5 -26.58 1.05 -21.72
C ALA A 5 -26.37 2.57 -21.53
N GLN A 6 -26.72 3.41 -22.51
CA GLN A 6 -26.45 4.87 -22.46
C GLN A 6 -27.66 5.76 -22.14
N ALA A 7 -28.85 5.20 -21.88
CA ALA A 7 -30.09 5.99 -21.83
C ALA A 7 -30.60 6.38 -20.43
N LEU A 8 -29.86 6.17 -19.33
CA LEU A 8 -30.40 6.34 -17.96
C LEU A 8 -29.73 7.41 -17.07
N SER A 9 -28.89 8.30 -17.62
CA SER A 9 -28.16 9.31 -16.81
C SER A 9 -28.68 10.76 -16.94
N THR A 10 -29.60 11.05 -17.85
CA THR A 10 -29.89 12.46 -18.23
C THR A 10 -31.28 12.94 -17.83
N VAL A 11 -31.66 12.84 -16.56
CA VAL A 11 -32.74 13.66 -16.00
C VAL A 11 -32.45 13.92 -14.53
N LEU A 12 -32.07 15.16 -14.18
CA LEU A 12 -32.54 15.95 -13.04
C LEU A 12 -31.61 17.17 -12.81
N THR A 13 -32.02 18.31 -13.39
CA THR A 13 -32.03 19.69 -12.82
C THR A 13 -30.71 20.28 -12.28
N GLY A 14 -30.14 21.39 -12.76
CA GLY A 14 -30.69 22.53 -13.49
C GLY A 14 -31.43 23.50 -12.59
N LYS A 15 -30.73 24.50 -12.00
CA LYS A 15 -31.20 25.89 -11.81
C LYS A 15 -30.11 26.85 -11.32
N GLU A 16 -30.19 28.07 -11.87
CA GLU A 16 -29.30 29.23 -11.82
C GLU A 16 -29.47 30.10 -10.55
N HIS A 17 -28.45 30.91 -10.24
CA HIS A 17 -28.51 32.36 -9.90
C HIS A 17 -27.08 32.81 -9.47
N GLU A 18 -26.36 33.60 -10.28
CA GLU A 18 -26.34 35.08 -10.32
C GLU A 18 -25.75 35.79 -9.08
N SER A 19 -24.54 36.33 -9.31
CA SER A 19 -23.99 37.66 -8.96
C SER A 19 -24.19 38.26 -7.56
N LEU A 20 -23.08 38.76 -6.99
CA LEU A 20 -22.92 40.17 -6.60
C LEU A 20 -21.48 40.47 -6.15
N GLU A 21 -20.84 41.40 -6.87
CA GLU A 21 -19.64 42.13 -6.48
C GLU A 21 -19.97 43.18 -5.39
N SER A 22 -19.03 43.44 -4.47
CA SER A 22 -18.77 44.80 -3.96
C SER A 22 -17.43 44.89 -3.21
N ASP A 23 -16.40 45.28 -3.95
CA ASP A 23 -15.56 46.47 -3.74
C ASP A 23 -15.50 47.16 -2.35
N LYS A 24 -14.30 47.31 -1.75
CA LYS A 24 -13.65 48.59 -1.37
C LYS A 24 -12.51 48.47 -0.33
N THR A 25 -11.28 48.59 -0.84
CA THR A 25 -10.21 49.54 -0.43
C THR A 25 -10.31 50.33 0.90
N LYS A 26 -9.23 50.31 1.74
CA LYS A 26 -8.23 51.43 1.91
C LYS A 26 -7.30 51.30 3.13
N LYS A 27 -6.02 51.66 2.87
CA LYS A 27 -4.99 52.40 3.66
C LYS A 27 -4.49 51.80 5.00
N LYS A 28 -3.19 51.58 5.28
CA LYS A 28 -1.88 52.27 5.03
C LYS A 28 -1.46 53.24 6.16
N SER A 29 -0.46 52.83 6.97
CA SER A 29 0.61 53.63 7.64
C SER A 29 1.38 52.67 8.58
N ARG A 30 2.65 52.29 8.41
CA ARG A 30 3.95 52.99 8.35
C ARG A 30 4.36 53.65 9.67
N GLU A 31 5.39 53.11 10.34
CA GLU A 31 6.62 53.74 10.90
C GLU A 31 7.33 52.71 11.83
N THR A 32 8.56 52.21 11.58
CA THR A 32 9.92 52.74 11.93
C THR A 32 10.02 53.26 13.37
N SER A 33 10.97 52.87 14.25
CA SER A 33 12.45 52.83 14.14
C SER A 33 13.04 52.24 15.46
N VAL A 34 14.06 51.36 15.47
CA VAL A 34 15.54 51.60 15.59
C VAL A 34 16.12 51.44 17.03
N ASP A 35 17.11 50.54 17.14
CA ASP A 35 18.31 50.49 18.02
C ASP A 35 18.21 50.57 19.56
N SER A 36 19.08 50.01 20.40
CA SER A 36 20.42 49.37 20.28
C SER A 36 20.83 48.84 21.67
N THR A 37 21.69 47.80 21.72
CA THR A 37 22.85 47.52 22.63
C THR A 37 22.72 47.75 24.16
N SER A 38 23.31 46.99 25.10
CA SER A 38 24.60 46.28 25.14
C SER A 38 24.68 45.33 26.36
N ASP A 39 25.57 44.36 26.20
CA ASP A 39 26.32 43.48 27.11
C ASP A 39 26.35 43.69 28.63
N THR A 40 26.46 42.57 29.36
CA THR A 40 27.49 42.42 30.41
C THR A 40 27.91 40.96 30.58
N GLU A 41 29.23 40.73 30.46
CA GLU A 41 29.96 39.48 30.70
C GLU A 41 29.87 39.00 32.16
N LYS A 42 30.00 37.68 32.36
CA LYS A 42 30.86 37.14 33.42
C LYS A 42 31.38 35.73 33.09
N THR A 43 32.69 35.64 33.19
CA THR A 43 33.64 34.56 32.95
C THR A 43 33.50 33.39 33.91
N ARG A 44 33.75 32.15 33.45
CA ARG A 44 34.64 31.16 34.12
C ARG A 44 34.96 29.95 33.24
N GLN A 45 36.12 29.39 33.53
CA GLN A 45 37.04 28.62 32.70
C GLN A 45 36.92 27.10 32.96
N VAL A 46 37.25 26.32 31.92
CA VAL A 46 37.80 24.94 31.90
C VAL A 46 36.89 23.77 32.35
N SER A 47 36.52 22.93 31.38
CA SER A 47 36.89 21.50 31.35
C SER A 47 36.59 20.95 29.95
N THR A 48 37.66 20.66 29.22
CA THR A 48 37.60 19.93 27.96
C THR A 48 37.46 18.45 28.31
N GLU A 49 36.22 17.96 28.37
CA GLU A 49 35.93 16.53 28.29
C GLU A 49 35.39 16.22 26.90
N SER A 50 36.27 15.65 26.08
CA SER A 50 35.96 14.97 24.84
C SER A 50 35.03 13.79 25.13
N ASN A 51 33.72 14.02 25.01
CA ASN A 51 32.74 12.94 24.92
C ASN A 51 32.44 12.69 23.45
N ASP A 52 33.31 11.87 22.83
CA ASP A 52 33.02 11.14 21.60
C ASP A 52 31.87 10.15 21.87
N PHE A 53 30.63 10.63 21.86
CA PHE A 53 29.46 9.78 21.67
C PHE A 53 29.16 9.74 20.18
N THR A 54 29.74 8.73 19.52
CA THR A 54 29.35 8.30 18.19
C THR A 54 27.87 7.90 18.20
N ASN A 55 27.05 8.74 17.57
CA ASN A 55 25.63 8.50 17.29
C ASN A 55 25.47 7.35 16.27
N ASN A 56 25.48 6.11 16.73
CA ASN A 56 25.32 4.91 15.89
C ASN A 56 24.00 4.14 16.11
N SER A 57 22.96 4.74 16.70
CA SER A 57 21.70 4.05 17.03
C SER A 57 20.52 4.36 16.10
N GLN A 58 20.75 4.48 14.79
CA GLN A 58 19.69 4.47 13.76
C GLN A 58 19.64 3.13 13.05
N GLN A 59 19.24 2.08 13.77
CA GLN A 59 18.89 0.80 13.15
C GLN A 59 17.47 0.87 12.58
N ASN A 60 17.37 0.62 11.27
CA ASN A 60 16.10 0.41 10.59
C ASN A 60 15.43 -0.87 11.09
N ILE A 61 14.15 -1.06 10.75
CA ILE A 61 13.61 -2.40 10.56
C ILE A 61 14.53 -3.04 9.51
N GLY A 62 15.49 -3.85 9.96
CA GLY A 62 16.47 -4.43 9.07
C GLY A 62 15.76 -5.20 7.98
N ASP A 63 16.40 -5.32 6.81
CA ASP A 63 16.11 -6.40 5.87
C ASP A 63 16.56 -7.72 6.57
N SER A 64 15.97 -8.07 7.72
CA SER A 64 16.27 -9.34 8.37
C SER A 64 15.86 -10.40 7.38
N GLN A 65 16.88 -11.11 6.87
CA GLN A 65 16.69 -12.32 6.10
C GLN A 65 15.72 -13.16 6.90
N SER A 66 14.48 -13.26 6.43
CA SER A 66 13.68 -14.43 6.74
C SER A 66 14.57 -15.59 6.30
N SER A 67 14.97 -16.40 7.27
CA SER A 67 15.68 -17.64 7.05
C SER A 67 14.72 -18.57 6.28
N PHE A 68 14.57 -18.33 4.97
CA PHE A 68 13.75 -19.15 4.10
C PHE A 68 14.50 -20.47 3.87
N LYS A 69 14.33 -21.41 4.81
CA LYS A 69 14.60 -22.82 4.55
C LYS A 69 13.44 -23.35 3.70
N ASN A 70 13.59 -23.27 2.38
CA ASN A 70 12.75 -24.08 1.49
C ASN A 70 12.90 -25.55 1.89
N SER A 71 11.80 -26.27 2.02
CA SER A 71 11.78 -27.73 2.02
C SER A 71 12.41 -28.23 0.71
N GLN A 72 13.65 -28.70 0.80
CA GLN A 72 14.55 -28.89 -0.35
C GLN A 72 14.27 -30.13 -1.21
N GLU A 73 13.36 -31.02 -0.82
CA GLU A 73 13.21 -32.30 -1.54
C GLU A 73 12.00 -32.34 -2.49
N GLY A 74 10.98 -31.49 -2.30
CA GLY A 74 9.80 -31.41 -3.19
C GLY A 74 9.84 -30.29 -4.24
N SER A 75 10.59 -29.20 -3.99
CA SER A 75 10.54 -27.98 -4.83
C SER A 75 11.37 -28.03 -6.11
N ASN A 76 12.38 -28.92 -6.18
CA ASN A 76 13.29 -29.00 -7.33
C ASN A 76 12.61 -29.58 -8.59
N SER A 77 11.65 -30.51 -8.44
CA SER A 77 10.92 -31.10 -9.58
C SER A 77 9.90 -30.13 -10.18
N ILE A 78 9.19 -29.37 -9.33
CA ILE A 78 8.22 -28.34 -9.72
C ILE A 78 8.93 -27.24 -10.52
N THR A 79 10.06 -26.77 -9.99
CA THR A 79 10.86 -25.70 -10.60
C THR A 79 11.34 -26.12 -11.98
N SER A 80 11.92 -27.31 -12.13
CA SER A 80 12.38 -27.82 -13.43
C SER A 80 11.26 -28.01 -14.46
N GLY A 81 10.08 -28.50 -14.04
CA GLY A 81 8.92 -28.66 -14.93
C GLY A 81 8.32 -27.34 -15.39
N ILE A 82 8.22 -26.36 -14.49
CA ILE A 82 7.74 -25.01 -14.84
C ILE A 82 8.77 -24.29 -15.70
N GLU A 83 10.07 -24.45 -15.45
CA GLU A 83 11.13 -23.90 -16.29
C GLU A 83 11.05 -24.44 -17.71
N TYR A 84 10.87 -25.76 -17.88
CA TYR A 84 10.62 -26.34 -19.20
C TYR A 84 9.41 -25.70 -19.89
N LEU A 85 8.32 -25.46 -19.15
CA LEU A 85 7.17 -24.75 -19.67
C LEU A 85 7.49 -23.28 -19.98
N MET A 86 8.32 -22.60 -19.19
CA MET A 86 8.76 -21.22 -19.44
C MET A 86 9.55 -21.11 -20.74
N HIS A 87 10.48 -22.04 -20.98
CA HIS A 87 11.22 -22.11 -22.24
C HIS A 87 10.30 -22.46 -23.42
N THR A 88 9.41 -23.43 -23.26
CA THR A 88 8.49 -23.85 -24.32
C THR A 88 7.41 -22.79 -24.59
N TYR A 89 7.00 -22.02 -23.58
CA TYR A 89 5.97 -21.00 -23.68
C TYR A 89 6.42 -19.75 -24.42
N GLN A 90 7.72 -19.58 -24.62
CA GLN A 90 8.28 -18.63 -25.61
C GLN A 90 7.77 -18.90 -27.04
N VAL A 91 7.32 -20.12 -27.36
CA VAL A 91 6.88 -20.53 -28.71
C VAL A 91 5.35 -20.42 -28.89
N PHE A 92 4.59 -20.00 -27.87
CA PHE A 92 3.12 -20.03 -27.90
C PHE A 92 2.44 -18.68 -28.20
N ASP A 93 2.67 -18.15 -29.40
CA ASP A 93 2.11 -16.85 -29.83
C ASP A 93 0.62 -16.91 -30.20
N SER A 94 0.10 -18.08 -30.53
CA SER A 94 -1.33 -18.24 -30.88
C SER A 94 -2.20 -18.61 -29.67
N LYS A 95 -3.48 -18.18 -29.70
CA LYS A 95 -4.49 -18.54 -28.69
C LYS A 95 -4.62 -20.07 -28.51
N LYS A 96 -4.53 -20.84 -29.60
CA LYS A 96 -4.60 -22.31 -29.58
C LYS A 96 -3.42 -22.91 -28.79
N LEU A 97 -2.23 -22.38 -29.02
CA LEU A 97 -1.01 -22.82 -28.35
C LEU A 97 -1.02 -22.45 -26.87
N ARG A 98 -1.43 -21.23 -26.50
CA ARG A 98 -1.61 -20.84 -25.08
C ARG A 98 -2.57 -21.76 -24.34
N LYS A 99 -3.69 -22.16 -24.97
CA LYS A 99 -4.64 -23.12 -24.39
C LYS A 99 -4.02 -24.51 -24.19
N LYS A 100 -3.13 -24.94 -25.10
CA LYS A 100 -2.39 -26.21 -24.95
C LYS A 100 -1.41 -26.13 -23.79
N ALA A 101 -0.62 -25.07 -23.72
CA ALA A 101 0.36 -24.84 -22.66
C ALA A 101 -0.28 -24.77 -21.27
N ARG A 102 -1.40 -24.04 -21.15
CA ARG A 102 -2.19 -23.98 -19.93
C ARG A 102 -2.64 -25.37 -19.45
N ARG A 103 -3.15 -26.21 -20.35
CA ARG A 103 -3.54 -27.59 -20.00
C ARG A 103 -2.36 -28.43 -19.53
N MET A 104 -1.22 -28.30 -20.21
CA MET A 104 0.01 -29.00 -19.83
C MET A 104 0.48 -28.56 -18.43
N ALA A 105 0.46 -27.25 -18.16
CA ALA A 105 0.83 -26.70 -16.85
C ALA A 105 -0.08 -27.21 -15.72
N ILE A 106 -1.40 -27.21 -15.94
CA ILE A 106 -2.37 -27.73 -14.97
C ILE A 106 -2.11 -29.22 -14.71
N GLN A 107 -1.96 -30.03 -15.77
CA GLN A 107 -1.69 -31.47 -15.63
C GLN A 107 -0.39 -31.76 -14.88
N MET A 108 0.68 -31.00 -15.16
CA MET A 108 1.96 -31.17 -14.45
C MET A 108 1.84 -30.82 -12.97
N MET A 109 1.16 -29.72 -12.65
CA MET A 109 0.93 -29.33 -11.26
C MET A 109 0.03 -30.33 -10.50
N GLU A 110 -1.01 -30.86 -11.13
CA GLU A 110 -1.85 -31.92 -10.55
C GLU A 110 -1.03 -33.19 -10.24
N GLN A 111 -0.12 -33.59 -11.13
CA GLN A 111 0.74 -34.77 -10.96
C GLN A 111 1.70 -34.67 -9.79
N ILE A 112 2.16 -33.46 -9.45
CA ILE A 112 3.12 -33.21 -8.38
C ILE A 112 2.44 -32.76 -7.08
N GLY A 113 1.11 -32.86 -7.00
CA GLY A 113 0.34 -32.52 -5.80
C GLY A 113 0.25 -31.02 -5.50
N TYR A 114 0.61 -30.15 -6.46
CA TYR A 114 0.43 -28.71 -6.31
C TYR A 114 -1.04 -28.36 -6.56
N THR A 115 -1.70 -27.82 -5.54
CA THR A 115 -3.11 -27.42 -5.65
C THR A 115 -3.25 -26.25 -6.62
N VAL A 116 -3.56 -26.54 -7.89
CA VAL A 116 -3.77 -25.49 -8.87
C VAL A 116 -5.12 -24.83 -8.63
N MET A 117 -5.09 -23.61 -8.11
CA MET A 117 -6.30 -22.84 -7.92
C MET A 117 -6.67 -22.15 -9.23
N VAL A 118 -7.15 -22.97 -10.17
CA VAL A 118 -7.61 -22.52 -11.48
C VAL A 118 -9.00 -21.95 -11.35
N VAL A 119 -9.12 -20.63 -11.13
CA VAL A 119 -10.38 -19.95 -11.38
C VAL A 119 -10.70 -20.08 -12.87
N THR A 120 -11.96 -20.37 -13.19
CA THR A 120 -12.42 -20.42 -14.58
C THR A 120 -12.23 -19.04 -15.20
N PRO A 121 -11.34 -18.88 -16.21
CA PRO A 121 -11.07 -17.56 -16.74
C PRO A 121 -12.33 -16.96 -17.38
N GLY A 122 -12.47 -15.64 -17.26
CA GLY A 122 -13.55 -14.87 -17.89
C GLY A 122 -14.66 -14.43 -16.96
N LYS A 123 -14.53 -14.59 -15.62
CA LYS A 123 -15.58 -14.24 -14.66
C LYS A 123 -15.23 -13.08 -13.73
N PHE A 124 -13.97 -12.63 -13.70
CA PHE A 124 -13.53 -11.65 -12.71
C PHE A 124 -14.15 -10.26 -12.92
N ALA A 125 -14.43 -9.84 -14.17
CA ALA A 125 -15.04 -8.54 -14.45
C ALA A 125 -16.36 -8.29 -13.69
N ILE A 126 -17.17 -9.34 -13.48
CA ILE A 126 -18.43 -9.23 -12.71
C ILE A 126 -18.12 -8.98 -11.23
N LYS A 127 -17.18 -9.73 -10.66
CA LYS A 127 -16.73 -9.56 -9.27
C LYS A 127 -16.08 -8.19 -9.06
N TYR A 128 -15.30 -7.73 -10.03
CA TYR A 128 -14.73 -6.38 -10.04
C TYR A 128 -15.81 -5.29 -10.08
N ALA A 129 -16.84 -5.45 -10.90
CA ALA A 129 -17.96 -4.52 -10.94
C ALA A 129 -18.72 -4.48 -9.61
N SER A 130 -18.93 -5.64 -8.96
CA SER A 130 -19.60 -5.71 -7.66
C SER A 130 -18.80 -5.13 -6.49
N SER A 131 -17.49 -4.89 -6.65
CA SER A 131 -16.67 -4.24 -5.61
C SER A 131 -16.69 -2.71 -5.67
N ALA A 132 -17.46 -2.14 -6.60
CA ALA A 132 -17.75 -0.72 -6.60
C ALA A 132 -18.43 -0.29 -5.28
N PRO A 133 -18.21 0.95 -4.81
CA PRO A 133 -17.38 1.99 -5.44
C PRO A 133 -15.91 1.94 -5.01
N TYR A 134 -15.51 1.01 -4.15
CA TYR A 134 -14.18 1.03 -3.51
C TYR A 134 -13.10 0.32 -4.30
N HIS A 135 -13.45 -0.78 -4.99
CA HIS A 135 -12.48 -1.64 -5.69
C HIS A 135 -11.29 -2.07 -4.82
N LEU A 136 -11.55 -2.24 -3.53
CA LEU A 136 -10.63 -2.72 -2.51
C LEU A 136 -10.85 -4.22 -2.32
N PHE A 137 -9.78 -4.98 -2.36
CA PHE A 137 -9.79 -6.42 -2.17
C PHE A 137 -8.77 -6.87 -1.13
N PHE A 138 -9.00 -8.04 -0.55
CA PHE A 138 -8.06 -8.77 0.29
C PHE A 138 -7.71 -10.12 -0.33
N THR A 139 -6.50 -10.60 -0.13
CA THR A 139 -6.12 -11.93 -0.62
C THR A 139 -7.04 -13.01 -0.06
N ARG A 140 -7.39 -13.98 -0.90
CA ARG A 140 -7.98 -15.24 -0.42
C ARG A 140 -6.94 -15.95 0.44
N VAL A 141 -7.41 -16.63 1.48
CA VAL A 141 -6.58 -17.40 2.41
C VAL A 141 -6.87 -18.87 2.16
N ASP A 142 -5.89 -19.62 1.67
CA ASP A 142 -6.10 -21.00 1.22
C ASP A 142 -6.56 -21.93 2.36
N ASN A 143 -6.07 -21.69 3.59
CA ASN A 143 -6.49 -22.45 4.77
C ASN A 143 -7.74 -21.90 5.47
N SER A 144 -8.43 -20.90 4.89
CA SER A 144 -9.73 -20.41 5.38
C SER A 144 -10.78 -20.37 4.26
N LYS A 145 -11.69 -21.36 4.32
CA LYS A 145 -12.77 -21.53 3.33
C LYS A 145 -13.77 -20.37 3.34
N GLU A 146 -13.90 -19.68 4.46
CA GLU A 146 -14.74 -18.49 4.64
C GLU A 146 -14.37 -17.41 3.62
N THR A 147 -13.10 -17.31 3.23
CA THR A 147 -12.64 -16.30 2.28
C THR A 147 -13.05 -16.58 0.82
N TYR A 148 -13.36 -17.82 0.46
CA TYR A 148 -13.44 -18.24 -0.94
C TYR A 148 -14.58 -17.59 -1.72
N ASN A 149 -15.69 -17.32 -1.05
CA ASN A 149 -16.91 -16.78 -1.66
C ASN A 149 -17.13 -15.29 -1.32
N GLN A 150 -16.21 -14.66 -0.58
CA GLN A 150 -16.30 -13.24 -0.26
C GLN A 150 -16.09 -12.41 -1.52
N GLN A 151 -16.96 -11.41 -1.74
CA GLN A 151 -16.89 -10.53 -2.91
C GLN A 151 -15.57 -9.75 -2.97
N PHE A 152 -15.04 -9.35 -1.81
CA PHE A 152 -13.78 -8.63 -1.67
C PHE A 152 -12.55 -9.55 -1.54
N SER A 153 -12.70 -10.88 -1.56
CA SER A 153 -11.55 -11.78 -1.54
C SER A 153 -11.02 -12.02 -2.96
N ILE A 154 -9.71 -12.07 -3.19
CA ILE A 154 -9.15 -12.22 -4.54
C ILE A 154 -7.90 -13.11 -4.56
N ILE A 155 -7.67 -13.81 -5.66
CA ILE A 155 -6.39 -14.47 -5.96
C ILE A 155 -5.62 -13.74 -7.06
N PHE A 156 -4.30 -13.91 -7.13
CA PHE A 156 -3.48 -13.18 -8.10
C PHE A 156 -3.92 -13.41 -9.56
N SER A 157 -4.27 -14.65 -9.93
CA SER A 157 -4.69 -14.97 -11.30
C SER A 157 -5.98 -14.25 -11.71
N GLU A 158 -6.87 -13.88 -10.78
CA GLU A 158 -8.06 -13.07 -11.08
C GLU A 158 -7.69 -11.67 -11.58
N ILE A 159 -6.59 -11.07 -11.09
CA ILE A 159 -6.07 -9.77 -11.55
C ILE A 159 -5.68 -9.82 -13.04
N LEU A 160 -5.22 -10.98 -13.48
CA LEU A 160 -4.78 -11.23 -14.86
C LEU A 160 -5.90 -11.76 -15.76
N ASP A 161 -7.11 -11.90 -15.24
CA ASP A 161 -8.19 -12.60 -15.92
C ASP A 161 -8.54 -11.95 -17.27
N ARG A 162 -8.81 -12.80 -18.26
CA ARG A 162 -9.11 -12.34 -19.63
C ARG A 162 -10.42 -11.57 -19.75
N SER A 163 -11.33 -11.63 -18.76
CA SER A 163 -12.52 -10.75 -18.75
C SER A 163 -12.16 -9.28 -18.58
N LEU A 164 -10.97 -8.95 -18.05
CA LEU A 164 -10.49 -7.57 -17.98
C LEU A 164 -9.79 -7.09 -19.25
N GLY A 165 -9.50 -7.99 -20.19
CA GLY A 165 -8.80 -7.69 -21.45
C GLY A 165 -7.58 -8.58 -21.70
N GLU A 166 -7.01 -8.47 -22.91
CA GLU A 166 -5.73 -9.09 -23.25
C GLU A 166 -4.59 -8.14 -22.90
N ILE A 167 -3.69 -8.59 -22.02
CA ILE A 167 -2.55 -7.81 -21.54
C ILE A 167 -1.46 -7.86 -22.61
N VAL A 168 -0.95 -6.70 -23.01
CA VAL A 168 0.07 -6.53 -24.05
C VAL A 168 1.45 -6.31 -23.43
N ASN A 169 1.53 -5.44 -22.41
CA ASN A 169 2.73 -5.21 -21.60
C ASN A 169 2.33 -5.16 -20.11
N SER A 170 3.26 -5.51 -19.21
CA SER A 170 3.09 -5.27 -17.78
C SER A 170 4.32 -4.64 -17.13
N LEU A 171 4.09 -3.72 -16.20
CA LEU A 171 5.07 -3.19 -15.26
C LEU A 171 4.76 -3.71 -13.87
N HIS A 172 5.77 -4.21 -13.19
CA HIS A 172 5.70 -4.66 -11.81
C HIS A 172 6.79 -3.96 -11.00
N LEU A 173 6.41 -3.06 -10.11
CA LEU A 173 7.27 -2.55 -9.04
C LEU A 173 6.95 -3.41 -7.81
N THR A 174 7.93 -4.10 -7.23
CA THR A 174 7.69 -4.99 -6.08
C THR A 174 8.87 -5.04 -5.12
N PHE A 175 8.66 -5.36 -3.84
CA PHE A 175 9.77 -5.67 -2.94
C PHE A 175 10.45 -6.98 -3.32
N MET A 176 9.66 -8.04 -3.44
CA MET A 176 10.12 -9.40 -3.71
C MET A 176 9.37 -9.98 -4.90
N VAL A 177 10.07 -10.74 -5.73
CA VAL A 177 9.49 -11.49 -6.85
C VAL A 177 10.05 -12.90 -6.92
N ASP A 178 9.15 -13.86 -7.07
CA ASP A 178 9.43 -15.15 -7.64
C ASP A 178 8.95 -15.14 -9.10
N VAL A 179 9.90 -15.11 -10.01
CA VAL A 179 9.62 -14.93 -11.45
C VAL A 179 8.92 -16.16 -12.02
N THR A 180 9.30 -17.34 -11.56
CA THR A 180 8.71 -18.62 -11.97
C THR A 180 7.25 -18.68 -11.53
N TRP A 181 6.97 -18.31 -10.29
CA TRP A 181 5.61 -18.19 -9.77
C TRP A 181 4.79 -17.15 -10.54
N LEU A 182 5.32 -15.93 -10.72
CA LEU A 182 4.62 -14.87 -11.44
C LEU A 182 4.27 -15.29 -12.87
N TYR A 183 5.23 -15.89 -13.57
CA TYR A 183 5.03 -16.41 -14.91
C TYR A 183 3.93 -17.47 -14.96
N LEU A 184 3.92 -18.36 -13.99
CA LEU A 184 2.91 -19.39 -13.85
C LEU A 184 1.51 -18.77 -13.75
N GLN A 185 1.35 -17.68 -13.02
CA GLN A 185 0.06 -17.01 -12.89
C GLN A 185 -0.46 -16.50 -14.25
N TYR A 186 0.39 -15.88 -15.07
CA TYR A 186 0.05 -15.47 -16.44
C TYR A 186 -0.31 -16.68 -17.32
N LEU A 187 0.47 -17.75 -17.23
CA LEU A 187 0.24 -19.00 -17.96
C LEU A 187 -1.12 -19.63 -17.62
N LEU A 188 -1.48 -19.65 -16.33
CA LEU A 188 -2.71 -20.25 -15.82
C LEU A 188 -3.98 -19.56 -16.31
N VAL A 189 -3.91 -18.27 -16.64
CA VAL A 189 -5.02 -17.52 -17.28
C VAL A 189 -4.88 -17.39 -18.79
N GLY A 190 -3.83 -17.97 -19.37
CA GLY A 190 -3.53 -17.91 -20.80
C GLY A 190 -3.20 -16.50 -21.28
N GLN A 191 -2.59 -15.67 -20.43
CA GLN A 191 -2.03 -14.38 -20.79
C GLN A 191 -0.55 -14.54 -21.14
N ARG A 192 -0.08 -13.80 -22.13
CA ARG A 192 1.34 -13.69 -22.47
C ARG A 192 1.61 -12.24 -22.80
N THR A 193 2.63 -11.67 -22.17
CA THR A 193 2.95 -10.25 -22.24
C THR A 193 4.46 -10.08 -22.10
N ASP A 194 4.98 -8.97 -22.58
CA ASP A 194 6.30 -8.50 -22.16
C ASP A 194 6.17 -7.94 -20.73
N MET A 195 7.09 -8.35 -19.85
CA MET A 195 7.08 -8.01 -18.42
C MET A 195 8.32 -7.18 -18.08
N THR A 196 8.10 -5.99 -17.54
CA THR A 196 9.13 -5.17 -16.90
C THR A 196 8.96 -5.30 -15.39
N ILE A 197 10.00 -5.77 -14.69
CA ILE A 197 9.95 -5.99 -13.24
C ILE A 197 11.08 -5.19 -12.57
N LEU A 198 10.73 -4.25 -11.70
CA LEU A 198 11.66 -3.56 -10.82
C LEU A 198 11.49 -4.12 -9.40
N CYS A 199 12.55 -4.69 -8.85
CA CYS A 199 12.48 -5.36 -7.55
C CYS A 199 13.69 -5.09 -6.64
N LYS A 200 13.50 -5.15 -5.31
CA LYS A 200 14.62 -5.15 -4.35
C LYS A 200 15.26 -6.54 -4.28
N HIS A 201 14.42 -7.56 -4.10
CA HIS A 201 14.81 -8.96 -4.00
C HIS A 201 14.14 -9.79 -5.09
N LYS A 202 14.87 -10.78 -5.59
CA LYS A 202 14.34 -11.84 -6.45
C LYS A 202 14.72 -13.18 -5.84
N THR A 203 13.82 -14.16 -5.89
CA THR A 203 14.19 -15.55 -5.59
C THR A 203 15.14 -16.07 -6.69
N ARG A 204 15.87 -17.17 -6.44
CA ARG A 204 16.85 -17.68 -7.40
C ARG A 204 16.17 -17.99 -8.73
N VAL A 205 16.73 -17.44 -9.79
CA VAL A 205 16.32 -17.67 -11.18
C VAL A 205 17.41 -18.51 -11.83
N HIS A 206 17.06 -19.65 -12.41
CA HIS A 206 17.96 -20.38 -13.31
C HIS A 206 18.30 -19.52 -14.53
N GLU A 207 19.55 -19.60 -15.01
CA GLU A 207 20.25 -18.53 -15.76
C GLU A 207 19.60 -18.03 -17.07
N GLU A 208 18.59 -18.70 -17.62
CA GLU A 208 17.95 -18.32 -18.88
C GLU A 208 16.48 -17.88 -18.70
N LEU A 209 16.28 -16.62 -18.33
CA LEU A 209 14.95 -16.00 -18.38
C LEU A 209 14.43 -15.92 -19.82
N SER A 210 13.11 -15.99 -19.98
CA SER A 210 12.49 -15.80 -21.27
C SER A 210 12.70 -14.37 -21.79
N LYS A 211 12.92 -14.24 -23.12
CA LYS A 211 13.25 -12.96 -23.77
C LYS A 211 12.22 -11.84 -23.55
N ASN A 212 11.00 -12.19 -23.16
CA ASN A 212 9.91 -11.26 -22.85
C ASN A 212 9.93 -10.73 -21.40
N ILE A 213 10.94 -11.05 -20.58
CA ILE A 213 11.03 -10.60 -19.18
C ILE A 213 12.29 -9.76 -18.99
N THR A 214 12.10 -8.50 -18.59
CA THR A 214 13.17 -7.59 -18.20
C THR A 214 13.09 -7.37 -16.69
N ILE A 215 14.16 -7.70 -15.97
CA ILE A 215 14.25 -7.52 -14.51
C ILE A 215 15.35 -6.53 -14.18
N ILE A 216 15.00 -5.51 -13.40
CA ILE A 216 15.91 -4.49 -12.90
C ILE A 216 15.90 -4.54 -11.38
N LYS A 217 17.09 -4.72 -10.79
CA LYS A 217 17.23 -4.61 -9.35
C LYS A 217 17.30 -3.14 -8.96
N VAL A 218 16.44 -2.74 -8.04
CA VAL A 218 16.47 -1.39 -7.47
C VAL A 218 17.41 -1.41 -6.26
N ASP A 219 18.66 -1.09 -6.51
CA ASP A 219 19.64 -0.87 -5.46
C ASP A 219 19.46 0.55 -4.91
N GLY A 220 19.02 0.64 -3.65
CA GLY A 220 18.90 1.92 -2.95
C GLY A 220 20.26 2.44 -2.47
N GLN A 221 20.29 3.70 -2.00
CA GLN A 221 21.38 4.19 -1.13
C GLN A 221 21.50 3.29 0.13
N GLU A 222 22.64 3.34 0.80
CA GLU A 222 22.85 2.61 2.06
C GLU A 222 21.68 2.86 3.02
N PHE A 223 21.10 1.78 3.57
CA PHE A 223 19.94 1.83 4.47
C PHE A 223 18.59 2.27 3.85
N SER A 224 18.44 2.20 2.53
CA SER A 224 17.15 2.37 1.83
C SER A 224 16.62 1.05 1.24
N SER A 225 15.31 0.85 1.32
CA SER A 225 14.62 -0.31 0.75
C SER A 225 13.52 0.10 -0.24
N HIS A 226 13.18 -0.82 -1.14
CA HIS A 226 12.13 -0.65 -2.13
C HIS A 226 10.95 -1.56 -1.78
N HIS A 227 9.98 -1.04 -1.03
CA HIS A 227 8.85 -1.80 -0.49
C HIS A 227 7.57 -1.69 -1.33
N THR A 228 7.62 -0.88 -2.38
CA THR A 228 6.47 -0.59 -3.23
C THR A 228 5.99 -1.82 -3.98
N ASN A 229 4.68 -2.05 -3.96
CA ASN A 229 4.02 -3.04 -4.81
C ASN A 229 2.97 -2.34 -5.69
N ILE A 230 3.36 -1.97 -6.91
CA ILE A 230 2.50 -1.38 -7.94
C ILE A 230 2.57 -2.24 -9.19
N MET A 231 1.42 -2.49 -9.82
CA MET A 231 1.34 -3.12 -11.14
C MET A 231 0.65 -2.17 -12.12
N ILE A 232 1.19 -2.05 -13.32
CA ILE A 232 0.53 -1.39 -14.44
C ILE A 232 0.34 -2.43 -15.55
N LEU A 233 -0.91 -2.76 -15.84
CA LEU A 233 -1.28 -3.72 -16.87
C LEU A 233 -1.76 -2.94 -18.10
N GLN A 234 -1.02 -3.04 -19.20
CA GLN A 234 -1.36 -2.38 -20.45
C GLN A 234 -2.18 -3.30 -21.34
N TYR A 235 -3.32 -2.82 -21.79
CA TYR A 235 -4.22 -3.47 -22.74
C TYR A 235 -4.19 -2.72 -24.08
N LYS A 236 -4.81 -3.28 -25.12
CA LYS A 236 -4.92 -2.61 -26.43
C LYS A 236 -5.69 -1.29 -26.38
N ASN A 237 -6.58 -1.13 -25.41
CA ASN A 237 -7.52 -0.03 -25.30
C ASN A 237 -7.36 0.79 -24.00
N GLY A 238 -6.24 0.66 -23.28
CA GLY A 238 -6.00 1.41 -22.05
C GLY A 238 -5.06 0.70 -21.08
N ILE A 239 -5.08 1.10 -19.81
CA ILE A 239 -4.34 0.45 -18.73
C ILE A 239 -5.23 0.19 -17.50
N ARG A 240 -4.74 -0.65 -16.59
CA ARG A 240 -5.15 -0.65 -15.18
C ARG A 240 -3.94 -0.49 -14.27
N VAL A 241 -4.14 0.21 -13.17
CA VAL A 241 -3.15 0.38 -12.10
C VAL A 241 -3.62 -0.38 -10.87
N ILE A 242 -2.73 -1.17 -10.28
CA ILE A 242 -2.98 -1.91 -9.04
C ILE A 242 -1.96 -1.44 -8.01
N VAL A 243 -2.43 -1.06 -6.82
CA VAL A 243 -1.58 -0.74 -5.66
C VAL A 243 -1.86 -1.79 -4.60
N SER A 244 -0.82 -2.50 -4.17
CA SER A 244 -0.93 -3.71 -3.33
C SER A 244 -0.01 -3.64 -2.12
N THR A 245 -0.26 -4.48 -1.13
CA THR A 245 0.68 -4.77 -0.03
C THR A 245 1.46 -6.07 -0.25
N ALA A 246 1.03 -6.90 -1.19
CA ALA A 246 1.62 -8.20 -1.50
C ALA A 246 2.78 -8.09 -2.49
N GLY A 247 3.88 -8.77 -2.19
CA GLY A 247 4.94 -9.07 -3.16
C GLY A 247 4.47 -10.07 -4.22
N LEU A 248 5.34 -10.37 -5.19
CA LEU A 248 5.02 -11.24 -6.33
C LEU A 248 5.61 -12.64 -6.16
N TYR A 249 5.22 -13.33 -5.09
CA TYR A 249 5.65 -14.69 -4.76
C TYR A 249 4.60 -15.40 -3.91
N SER A 250 4.66 -16.72 -3.84
CA SER A 250 3.51 -17.54 -3.40
C SER A 250 3.06 -17.28 -1.96
N ALA A 251 3.98 -17.20 -0.99
CA ALA A 251 3.62 -17.07 0.43
C ALA A 251 2.79 -15.82 0.74
N ASP A 252 2.98 -14.73 -0.01
CA ASP A 252 2.18 -13.51 0.15
C ASP A 252 0.74 -13.64 -0.36
N TRP A 253 0.43 -14.68 -1.15
CA TRP A 253 -0.88 -14.93 -1.77
C TRP A 253 -1.57 -16.21 -1.28
N GLU A 254 -0.93 -17.00 -0.42
CA GLU A 254 -1.46 -18.26 0.11
C GLU A 254 -2.22 -18.07 1.43
N ASN A 255 -1.53 -17.80 2.54
CA ASN A 255 -2.12 -17.80 3.89
C ASN A 255 -1.93 -16.50 4.67
N ARG A 256 -1.67 -15.39 3.97
CA ARG A 256 -1.48 -14.06 4.57
C ARG A 256 -2.61 -13.11 4.23
N THR A 257 -2.88 -12.19 5.14
CA THR A 257 -3.81 -11.09 4.89
C THR A 257 -3.07 -9.94 4.20
N GLN A 258 -3.37 -9.73 2.93
CA GLN A 258 -2.91 -8.61 2.11
C GLN A 258 -4.08 -7.78 1.62
N GLY A 259 -3.83 -6.53 1.22
CA GLY A 259 -4.81 -5.68 0.57
C GLY A 259 -4.32 -5.16 -0.77
N LEU A 260 -5.25 -4.93 -1.69
CA LEU A 260 -4.99 -4.27 -2.96
C LEU A 260 -6.17 -3.44 -3.43
N TRP A 261 -5.85 -2.32 -4.06
CA TRP A 261 -6.78 -1.49 -4.82
C TRP A 261 -6.54 -1.69 -6.32
N ILE A 262 -7.62 -1.84 -7.09
CA ILE A 262 -7.58 -2.01 -8.54
C ILE A 262 -8.32 -0.85 -9.20
N SER A 263 -7.63 -0.07 -10.03
CA SER A 263 -8.24 1.05 -10.77
C SER A 263 -9.34 0.57 -11.74
N PRO A 264 -10.28 1.47 -12.13
CA PRO A 264 -11.10 1.24 -13.32
C PRO A 264 -10.23 1.01 -14.56
N HIS A 265 -10.87 0.55 -15.64
CA HIS A 265 -10.19 0.51 -16.94
C HIS A 265 -9.94 1.95 -17.39
N LEU A 266 -8.69 2.34 -17.57
CA LEU A 266 -8.30 3.69 -17.91
C LEU A 266 -8.02 3.78 -19.42
N PRO A 267 -8.88 4.40 -20.23
CA PRO A 267 -8.75 4.39 -21.68
C PRO A 267 -7.61 5.29 -22.17
N TYR A 268 -7.19 5.08 -23.41
CA TYR A 268 -6.30 6.02 -24.10
C TYR A 268 -7.00 7.33 -24.41
N LEU A 269 -6.29 8.43 -24.20
CA LEU A 269 -6.70 9.74 -24.68
C LEU A 269 -6.62 9.79 -26.22
N PRO A 270 -7.44 10.62 -26.89
CA PRO A 270 -7.29 10.91 -28.30
C PRO A 270 -5.89 11.42 -28.65
N GLU A 271 -5.41 11.17 -29.87
CA GLU A 271 -4.07 11.62 -30.31
C GLU A 271 -3.85 13.14 -30.18
N SER A 272 -4.93 13.92 -30.34
CA SER A 272 -4.94 15.37 -30.21
C SER A 272 -4.88 15.89 -28.77
N ALA A 273 -5.02 15.01 -27.77
CA ALA A 273 -5.05 15.41 -26.36
C ALA A 273 -3.68 15.89 -25.87
N HIS A 274 -3.69 16.87 -24.97
CA HIS A 274 -2.51 17.34 -24.28
C HIS A 274 -2.10 16.35 -23.17
N PRO A 275 -0.80 16.23 -22.84
CA PRO A 275 -0.34 15.33 -21.76
C PRO A 275 -0.97 15.60 -20.39
N SER A 276 -1.45 16.83 -20.16
CA SER A 276 -2.13 17.25 -18.93
C SER A 276 -3.62 16.86 -18.87
N ASP A 277 -4.20 16.43 -19.99
CA ASP A 277 -5.62 16.04 -20.06
C ASP A 277 -5.85 14.70 -19.36
N GLY A 278 -7.12 14.38 -19.07
CA GLY A 278 -7.47 13.13 -18.39
C GLY A 278 -6.90 13.02 -16.98
N GLU A 279 -6.78 14.13 -16.26
CA GLU A 279 -6.41 14.13 -14.85
C GLU A 279 -7.65 13.91 -13.97
N SER A 280 -7.49 13.09 -12.95
CA SER A 280 -8.46 12.86 -11.88
C SER A 280 -8.66 14.09 -10.98
N SER A 281 -9.79 14.19 -10.29
CA SER A 281 -9.97 15.21 -9.24
C SER A 281 -8.99 15.04 -8.07
N THR A 282 -8.31 13.89 -7.96
CA THR A 282 -7.34 13.58 -6.91
C THR A 282 -5.90 13.89 -7.30
N GLY A 283 -5.62 14.23 -8.56
CA GLY A 283 -4.25 14.43 -9.06
C GLY A 283 -3.44 13.13 -9.21
N PHE A 284 -4.11 11.98 -9.23
CA PHE A 284 -3.48 10.65 -9.27
C PHE A 284 -2.54 10.50 -10.47
N LYS A 285 -2.90 10.98 -11.66
CA LYS A 285 -2.08 10.84 -12.87
C LYS A 285 -0.74 11.55 -12.70
N LYS A 286 -0.76 12.82 -12.30
CA LYS A 286 0.46 13.60 -12.01
C LYS A 286 1.28 13.00 -10.88
N ASP A 287 0.64 12.50 -9.84
CA ASP A 287 1.36 11.88 -8.72
C ASP A 287 2.04 10.57 -9.13
N LEU A 288 1.38 9.71 -9.92
CA LEU A 288 1.95 8.48 -10.45
C LEU A 288 3.11 8.76 -11.42
N GLU A 289 2.93 9.71 -12.34
CA GLU A 289 4.01 10.15 -13.24
C GLU A 289 5.23 10.66 -12.46
N ARG A 290 4.99 11.52 -11.47
CA ARG A 290 6.04 12.07 -10.60
C ARG A 290 6.76 10.96 -9.86
N TYR A 291 6.03 9.98 -9.36
CA TYR A 291 6.59 8.85 -8.63
C TYR A 291 7.47 7.96 -9.51
N LEU A 292 6.99 7.55 -10.70
CA LEU A 292 7.77 6.74 -11.65
C LEU A 292 9.07 7.43 -12.07
N SER A 293 9.03 8.76 -12.20
CA SER A 293 10.20 9.55 -12.58
C SER A 293 11.30 9.60 -11.52
N LYS A 294 11.03 9.18 -10.27
CA LYS A 294 12.03 9.18 -9.18
C LYS A 294 12.97 7.99 -9.17
N TYR A 295 12.70 6.96 -9.97
CA TYR A 295 13.53 5.76 -10.06
C TYR A 295 14.79 5.95 -10.91
N ASP A 296 14.84 7.00 -11.75
CA ASP A 296 15.92 7.25 -12.72
C ASP A 296 16.31 6.01 -13.56
N GLN A 297 15.29 5.23 -13.96
CA GLN A 297 15.47 4.02 -14.77
C GLN A 297 14.96 4.27 -16.21
N PRO A 298 15.82 4.15 -17.24
CA PRO A 298 15.43 4.39 -18.63
C PRO A 298 14.22 3.58 -19.09
N VAL A 299 14.09 2.34 -18.61
CA VAL A 299 12.95 1.45 -18.94
C VAL A 299 11.59 2.03 -18.52
N LEU A 300 11.55 2.94 -17.53
CA LEU A 300 10.32 3.55 -17.08
C LEU A 300 9.87 4.71 -17.97
N THR A 301 10.72 5.20 -18.86
CA THR A 301 10.37 6.30 -19.79
C THR A 301 9.17 5.93 -20.64
N GLN A 302 9.12 4.70 -21.17
CA GLN A 302 7.97 4.23 -21.95
C GLN A 302 6.69 4.19 -21.11
N TRP A 303 6.78 3.77 -19.84
CA TRP A 303 5.65 3.68 -18.92
C TRP A 303 5.15 5.06 -18.51
N ILE A 304 6.04 6.02 -18.30
CA ILE A 304 5.70 7.43 -18.08
C ILE A 304 4.98 8.00 -19.30
N CYS A 305 5.46 7.71 -20.51
CA CYS A 305 4.78 8.11 -21.75
C CYS A 305 3.39 7.47 -21.88
N VAL A 306 3.23 6.19 -21.50
CA VAL A 306 1.92 5.53 -21.45
C VAL A 306 1.00 6.25 -20.46
N VAL A 307 1.43 6.48 -19.22
CA VAL A 307 0.63 7.19 -18.19
C VAL A 307 0.17 8.56 -18.67
N ARG A 308 1.04 9.34 -19.34
CA ARG A 308 0.68 10.65 -19.92
C ARG A 308 -0.43 10.58 -20.98
N ARG A 309 -0.55 9.44 -21.69
CA ARG A 309 -1.54 9.22 -22.76
C ARG A 309 -2.82 8.54 -22.29
N ILE A 310 -3.01 8.36 -20.99
CA ILE A 310 -4.17 7.69 -20.41
C ILE A 310 -5.08 8.70 -19.73
N ASP A 311 -6.39 8.44 -19.79
CA ASP A 311 -7.42 9.16 -19.05
C ASP A 311 -7.62 8.54 -17.67
N PHE A 312 -7.32 9.30 -16.63
CA PHE A 312 -7.47 8.96 -15.22
C PHE A 312 -8.70 9.65 -14.58
N SER A 313 -9.56 10.31 -15.34
CA SER A 313 -10.69 11.09 -14.80
C SER A 313 -11.58 10.32 -13.83
N ASP A 314 -11.76 9.01 -14.05
CA ASP A 314 -12.55 8.11 -13.18
C ASP A 314 -11.84 7.65 -11.90
N VAL A 315 -10.56 7.99 -11.70
CA VAL A 315 -9.84 7.63 -10.47
C VAL A 315 -10.24 8.54 -9.32
N ASN A 316 -10.78 7.95 -8.24
CA ASN A 316 -11.37 8.65 -7.10
C ASN A 316 -10.56 8.51 -5.79
N VAL A 317 -9.36 7.93 -5.85
CA VAL A 317 -8.42 7.79 -4.71
C VAL A 317 -7.18 8.68 -4.89
N PHE A 318 -6.51 9.05 -3.80
CA PHE A 318 -5.22 9.75 -3.86
C PHE A 318 -4.05 8.77 -3.80
N LEU A 319 -3.04 8.95 -4.64
CA LEU A 319 -1.75 8.27 -4.47
C LEU A 319 -0.96 8.94 -3.33
N VAL A 320 -0.52 8.15 -2.35
CA VAL A 320 0.39 8.57 -1.29
C VAL A 320 1.62 7.68 -1.36
N ALA A 321 2.75 8.26 -1.80
CA ALA A 321 3.99 7.54 -1.99
C ALA A 321 5.11 8.14 -1.16
N SER A 322 6.14 7.35 -0.91
CA SER A 322 7.41 7.78 -0.29
C SER A 322 8.54 7.51 -1.25
N VAL A 323 9.51 8.42 -1.29
CA VAL A 323 10.71 8.32 -2.13
C VAL A 323 11.91 8.63 -1.25
N PRO A 324 13.01 7.86 -1.32
CA PRO A 324 14.21 8.15 -0.56
C PRO A 324 14.78 9.53 -0.90
N GLY A 325 15.15 10.29 0.13
CA GLY A 325 15.77 11.60 -0.04
C GLY A 325 15.45 12.58 1.09
N ILE A 326 15.94 13.80 0.90
CA ILE A 326 15.68 14.93 1.79
C ILE A 326 14.83 15.94 1.02
N HIS A 327 13.57 16.06 1.41
CA HIS A 327 12.60 16.91 0.73
C HIS A 327 12.43 18.24 1.48
N LYS A 328 12.41 19.34 0.73
CA LYS A 328 12.33 20.71 1.26
C LYS A 328 11.21 21.50 0.57
N GLY A 329 10.75 22.55 1.24
CA GLY A 329 9.72 23.45 0.70
C GLY A 329 8.45 22.72 0.30
N PHE A 330 7.91 23.09 -0.88
CA PHE A 330 6.67 22.52 -1.41
C PHE A 330 6.81 21.03 -1.79
N GLU A 331 8.00 20.58 -2.22
CA GLU A 331 8.23 19.18 -2.61
C GLU A 331 7.95 18.21 -1.46
N ALA A 332 8.17 18.64 -0.22
CA ALA A 332 7.91 17.83 0.95
C ALA A 332 6.45 17.38 1.05
N ASN A 333 5.49 18.12 0.47
CA ASN A 333 4.06 17.75 0.47
C ASN A 333 3.70 16.70 -0.59
N PHE A 334 4.66 16.24 -1.41
CA PHE A 334 4.44 15.17 -2.38
C PHE A 334 4.69 13.78 -1.81
N TRP A 335 5.37 13.67 -0.67
CA TRP A 335 5.86 12.38 -0.17
C TRP A 335 5.47 12.09 1.28
N GLY A 336 5.38 10.80 1.61
CA GLY A 336 5.22 10.26 2.96
C GLY A 336 4.08 10.89 3.76
N CYS A 337 4.32 11.12 5.05
CA CYS A 337 3.29 11.64 5.95
C CYS A 337 2.86 13.05 5.53
N LYS A 338 3.75 13.87 4.99
CA LYS A 338 3.38 15.22 4.56
C LYS A 338 2.39 15.20 3.39
N LYS A 339 2.51 14.26 2.46
CA LYS A 339 1.48 14.04 1.42
C LYS A 339 0.15 13.63 2.03
N LEU A 340 0.14 12.70 2.98
CA LEU A 340 -1.07 12.30 3.68
C LEU A 340 -1.72 13.50 4.39
N ALA A 341 -0.96 14.24 5.20
CA ALA A 341 -1.43 15.46 5.88
C ALA A 341 -1.98 16.51 4.90
N TYR A 342 -1.34 16.69 3.73
CA TYR A 342 -1.79 17.59 2.68
C TYR A 342 -3.17 17.20 2.14
N VAL A 343 -3.41 15.90 1.92
CA VAL A 343 -4.71 15.37 1.49
C VAL A 343 -5.75 15.53 2.59
N LEU A 344 -5.46 15.05 3.81
CA LEU A 344 -6.43 15.07 4.91
C LEU A 344 -6.88 16.50 5.25
N SER A 345 -5.96 17.46 5.29
CA SER A 345 -6.27 18.89 5.54
C SER A 345 -7.19 19.56 4.51
N ARG A 346 -7.37 18.96 3.33
CA ARG A 346 -8.21 19.52 2.25
C ARG A 346 -9.53 18.81 2.10
N TYR A 347 -9.56 17.50 2.36
CA TYR A 347 -10.66 16.65 1.93
C TYR A 347 -11.38 15.94 3.09
N VAL A 348 -10.83 15.93 4.30
CA VAL A 348 -11.44 15.27 5.45
C VAL A 348 -12.12 16.29 6.35
N THR A 349 -13.42 16.07 6.60
CA THR A 349 -14.20 16.83 7.57
C THR A 349 -14.80 15.87 8.56
N LEU A 350 -14.50 16.05 9.85
CA LEU A 350 -15.14 15.29 10.91
C LEU A 350 -16.39 15.99 11.43
N PRO A 351 -17.34 15.23 11.99
CA PRO A 351 -18.42 15.81 12.77
C PRO A 351 -17.85 16.65 13.95
N PRO A 352 -18.59 17.67 14.44
CA PRO A 352 -18.18 18.47 15.60
C PRO A 352 -17.94 17.61 16.86
N ASP A 353 -17.02 18.06 17.73
CA ASP A 353 -16.71 17.46 19.04
C ASP A 353 -16.32 15.97 19.06
N THR A 354 -15.97 15.40 17.90
CA THR A 354 -15.53 14.01 17.83
C THR A 354 -14.02 13.86 18.01
N GLN A 355 -13.61 13.06 19.00
CA GLN A 355 -12.22 12.63 19.21
C GLN A 355 -12.02 11.20 18.71
N TRP A 356 -12.23 10.97 17.42
CA TRP A 356 -12.08 9.65 16.81
C TRP A 356 -10.61 9.18 16.87
N PRO A 357 -10.30 8.04 17.52
CA PRO A 357 -8.95 7.50 17.62
C PRO A 357 -8.33 7.28 16.25
N ILE A 358 -7.00 7.45 16.17
CA ILE A 358 -6.21 7.00 15.03
C ILE A 358 -5.92 5.53 15.25
N VAL A 359 -6.28 4.72 14.26
CA VAL A 359 -6.00 3.29 14.22
C VAL A 359 -4.95 3.05 13.15
N ILE A 360 -3.84 2.47 13.56
CA ILE A 360 -2.76 2.04 12.68
C ILE A 360 -2.69 0.52 12.76
N GLN A 361 -2.53 -0.13 11.62
CA GLN A 361 -2.22 -1.54 11.53
C GLN A 361 -1.03 -1.68 10.57
N SER A 362 0.06 -2.31 11.01
CA SER A 362 1.19 -2.60 10.15
C SER A 362 1.91 -3.88 10.55
N SER A 363 2.58 -4.53 9.61
CA SER A 363 3.31 -5.78 9.87
C SER A 363 4.72 -5.55 10.44
N GLY A 364 5.25 -4.32 10.35
CA GLY A 364 6.55 -3.95 10.86
C GLY A 364 6.52 -2.76 11.80
N VAL A 365 7.42 -2.74 12.78
CA VAL A 365 7.53 -1.72 13.83
C VAL A 365 8.93 -1.13 13.84
N GLY A 366 9.04 0.18 13.54
CA GLY A 366 10.31 0.90 13.55
C GLY A 366 10.72 1.44 14.91
N CYS A 367 11.89 2.07 14.97
CA CYS A 367 12.37 2.78 16.15
C CYS A 367 11.71 4.16 16.30
N PHE A 368 10.81 4.30 17.27
CA PHE A 368 10.03 5.51 17.54
C PHE A 368 10.78 6.48 18.45
N GLY A 369 11.60 5.96 19.36
CA GLY A 369 12.31 6.71 20.38
C GLY A 369 11.86 6.31 21.78
N SER A 370 12.46 6.93 22.80
CA SER A 370 12.24 6.58 24.20
C SER A 370 10.84 6.90 24.72
N THR A 371 10.09 7.77 24.03
CA THR A 371 8.71 8.12 24.39
C THR A 371 7.84 8.36 23.15
N ILE A 372 6.52 8.39 23.35
CA ILE A 372 5.54 8.69 22.28
C ILE A 372 5.77 10.08 21.65
N GLU A 373 6.23 11.05 22.43
CA GLU A 373 6.54 12.42 22.00
C GLU A 373 7.79 12.52 21.12
N SER A 374 8.60 11.46 21.03
CA SER A 374 9.86 11.50 20.28
C SER A 374 9.64 11.67 18.77
N TRP A 375 8.67 10.95 18.21
CA TRP A 375 8.36 10.97 16.78
C TRP A 375 6.88 10.70 16.50
N LEU A 376 6.30 9.69 17.18
CA LEU A 376 4.96 9.23 16.87
C LEU A 376 3.91 10.33 17.08
N LEU A 377 3.93 11.05 18.22
CA LEU A 377 3.01 12.16 18.46
C LEU A 377 3.29 13.36 17.55
N LYS A 378 4.57 13.76 17.46
CA LYS A 378 4.99 14.99 16.78
C LYS A 378 4.84 14.92 15.27
N ASP A 379 5.08 13.78 14.66
CA ASP A 379 5.09 13.61 13.22
C ASP A 379 3.86 12.85 12.74
N ILE A 380 3.66 11.61 13.20
CA ILE A 380 2.62 10.71 12.67
C ILE A 380 1.22 11.08 13.13
N ILE A 381 0.96 11.15 14.43
CA ILE A 381 -0.37 11.47 14.98
C ILE A 381 -0.79 12.86 14.53
N ARG A 382 0.11 13.85 14.60
CA ARG A 382 -0.18 15.22 14.13
C ARG A 382 -0.46 15.31 12.62
N CYS A 383 0.13 14.44 11.83
CA CYS A 383 -0.11 14.32 10.39
C CYS A 383 -1.49 13.69 10.11
N MET A 384 -1.80 12.57 10.76
CA MET A 384 -3.05 11.81 10.59
C MET A 384 -4.26 12.46 11.28
N TRP A 385 -4.02 13.45 12.14
CA TRP A 385 -5.03 14.28 12.78
C TRP A 385 -5.53 15.45 11.90
N LYS A 386 -4.86 15.74 10.77
CA LYS A 386 -5.29 16.85 9.90
C LYS A 386 -6.70 16.67 9.36
N GLU A 387 -7.45 17.75 9.32
CA GLU A 387 -8.80 17.87 8.77
C GLU A 387 -9.01 19.31 8.27
N THR A 388 -10.07 19.56 7.49
CA THR A 388 -10.36 20.87 6.87
C THR A 388 -10.62 21.98 7.91
N SER A 389 -11.20 21.64 9.06
CA SER A 389 -11.54 22.57 10.13
C SER A 389 -10.54 22.51 11.30
N VAL A 390 -9.80 23.59 11.55
CA VAL A 390 -8.81 23.68 12.63
C VAL A 390 -9.49 24.18 13.91
N GLY A 391 -10.15 23.28 14.63
CA GLY A 391 -10.59 23.55 16.01
C GLY A 391 -9.46 23.31 17.02
N LEU A 392 -9.50 23.97 18.18
CA LEU A 392 -8.66 23.62 19.34
C LEU A 392 -9.15 22.28 19.92
N LYS A 393 -8.71 21.16 19.34
CA LYS A 393 -9.02 19.81 19.84
C LYS A 393 -7.78 19.20 20.51
N ASN A 394 -8.00 18.41 21.55
CA ASN A 394 -6.95 17.55 22.12
C ASN A 394 -6.49 16.51 21.07
N HIS A 395 -5.25 16.04 21.20
CA HIS A 395 -4.74 14.98 20.32
C HIS A 395 -5.64 13.73 20.41
N PRO A 396 -6.00 13.11 19.27
CA PRO A 396 -6.80 11.89 19.30
C PRO A 396 -6.02 10.75 19.96
N GLN A 397 -6.75 9.79 20.54
CA GLN A 397 -6.14 8.56 21.03
C GLN A 397 -5.45 7.81 19.89
N PHE A 398 -4.37 7.11 20.23
CA PHE A 398 -3.62 6.26 19.33
C PHE A 398 -3.88 4.79 19.67
N GLN A 399 -4.13 3.97 18.65
CA GLN A 399 -4.33 2.53 18.76
C GLN A 399 -3.52 1.85 17.66
N PHE A 400 -2.73 0.83 18.03
CA PHE A 400 -1.84 0.13 17.11
C PHE A 400 -2.14 -1.37 17.10
N ILE A 401 -2.62 -1.86 15.96
CA ILE A 401 -2.82 -3.28 15.72
C ILE A 401 -1.50 -3.87 15.24
N TYR A 402 -0.91 -4.72 16.06
CA TYR A 402 0.26 -5.51 15.75
C TYR A 402 0.05 -6.90 16.36
N PRO A 403 0.48 -8.00 15.71
CA PRO A 403 0.24 -9.32 16.27
C PRO A 403 1.02 -9.59 17.56
N SER A 404 0.36 -10.24 18.52
CA SER A 404 1.01 -10.81 19.70
C SER A 404 1.75 -12.09 19.36
N ILE A 405 2.58 -12.57 20.29
CA ILE A 405 3.17 -13.92 20.22
C ILE A 405 2.05 -14.98 20.11
N GLU A 406 0.93 -14.80 20.80
CA GLU A 406 -0.18 -15.75 20.74
C GLU A 406 -0.89 -15.73 19.39
N ASN A 407 -1.08 -14.56 18.77
CA ASN A 407 -1.57 -14.49 17.39
C ASN A 407 -0.65 -15.28 16.45
N TYR A 408 0.67 -15.12 16.59
CA TYR A 408 1.61 -15.85 15.76
C TYR A 408 1.50 -17.36 15.96
N LYS A 409 1.52 -17.85 17.22
CA LYS A 409 1.39 -19.29 17.52
C LYS A 409 0.13 -19.92 16.93
N GLN A 410 -0.96 -19.17 16.88
CA GLN A 410 -2.23 -19.62 16.31
C GLN A 410 -2.29 -19.46 14.78
N SER A 411 -1.30 -18.84 14.14
CA SER A 411 -1.32 -18.56 12.71
C SER A 411 -0.91 -19.75 11.84
N PHE A 412 -1.27 -19.68 10.56
CA PHE A 412 -0.78 -20.63 9.56
C PHE A 412 0.74 -20.55 9.37
N ASP A 413 1.32 -19.34 9.45
CA ASP A 413 2.75 -19.09 9.29
C ASP A 413 3.63 -19.76 10.37
N CYS A 414 3.08 -20.01 11.58
CA CYS A 414 3.81 -20.69 12.65
C CYS A 414 4.12 -22.17 12.35
N GLN A 415 3.30 -22.84 11.53
CA GLN A 415 3.54 -24.24 11.17
C GLN A 415 4.83 -24.40 10.36
N ASP A 416 5.13 -23.43 9.51
CA ASP A 416 6.30 -23.40 8.65
C ASP A 416 7.45 -22.56 9.24
N LEU A 417 7.27 -22.02 10.45
CA LEU A 417 8.22 -21.11 11.12
C LEU A 417 8.65 -19.92 10.23
N ILE A 418 7.72 -19.42 9.42
CA ILE A 418 7.89 -18.20 8.61
C ILE A 418 7.13 -17.05 9.24
N THR A 419 7.38 -15.81 8.81
CA THR A 419 6.59 -14.66 9.26
C THR A 419 6.71 -13.48 8.29
N PRO A 420 5.65 -12.66 8.10
CA PRO A 420 5.74 -11.35 7.45
C PRO A 420 6.03 -10.22 8.46
N LEU A 421 6.07 -10.54 9.75
CA LEU A 421 6.16 -9.57 10.83
C LEU A 421 7.61 -9.18 11.06
N MET A 422 7.83 -7.88 11.28
CA MET A 422 9.17 -7.30 11.39
C MET A 422 9.26 -6.39 12.61
N TYR A 423 9.72 -6.94 13.73
CA TYR A 423 10.01 -6.20 14.94
C TYR A 423 11.11 -6.93 15.71
N SER A 424 12.23 -6.27 16.00
CA SER A 424 13.30 -6.90 16.76
C SER A 424 13.16 -6.65 18.27
N ALA A 425 13.59 -7.63 19.06
CA ALA A 425 13.70 -7.52 20.50
C ALA A 425 14.58 -6.31 20.90
N GLU A 426 15.63 -6.02 20.13
CA GLU A 426 16.48 -4.84 20.35
C GLU A 426 15.67 -3.54 20.23
N ILE A 427 14.89 -3.35 19.17
CA ILE A 427 14.07 -2.14 19.01
C ILE A 427 13.01 -2.11 20.12
N HIS A 428 12.38 -3.25 20.41
CA HIS A 428 11.35 -3.35 21.43
C HIS A 428 11.84 -2.91 22.81
N SER A 429 13.03 -3.35 23.24
CA SER A 429 13.64 -2.95 24.51
C SER A 429 13.81 -1.44 24.67
N LYS A 430 13.94 -0.70 23.56
CA LYS A 430 14.12 0.76 23.54
C LYS A 430 12.80 1.54 23.58
N GLN A 431 11.65 0.87 23.45
CA GLN A 431 10.33 1.50 23.33
C GLN A 431 9.17 0.69 23.93
N GLN A 432 9.37 0.02 25.07
CA GLN A 432 8.33 -0.80 25.75
C GLN A 432 7.05 -0.02 26.09
N TRP A 433 7.12 1.31 26.19
CA TRP A 433 5.94 2.18 26.32
C TRP A 433 4.88 1.93 25.23
N LEU A 434 5.28 1.39 24.07
CA LEU A 434 4.40 1.07 22.95
C LEU A 434 3.34 0.02 23.32
N GLU A 435 3.64 -0.91 24.25
CA GLU A 435 2.73 -1.98 24.67
C GLU A 435 1.38 -1.47 25.15
N GLN A 436 1.36 -0.27 25.76
CA GLN A 436 0.13 0.38 26.22
C GLN A 436 -0.84 0.72 25.08
N TYR A 437 -0.35 0.76 23.84
CA TYR A 437 -1.10 1.12 22.65
C TYR A 437 -1.36 -0.08 21.73
N LEU A 438 -0.93 -1.29 22.11
CA LEU A 438 -1.05 -2.48 21.27
C LEU A 438 -2.42 -3.16 21.38
N TYR A 439 -2.93 -3.58 20.24
CA TYR A 439 -4.18 -4.30 20.04
C TYR A 439 -3.93 -5.55 19.21
N GLN A 440 -4.62 -6.62 19.57
CA GLN A 440 -4.52 -7.94 18.95
C GLN A 440 -4.91 -7.89 17.48
N TRP A 441 -4.26 -8.73 16.66
CA TRP A 441 -4.80 -9.05 15.33
C TRP A 441 -6.03 -9.95 15.50
N LYS A 442 -7.20 -9.43 15.11
CA LYS A 442 -8.45 -10.19 15.00
C LYS A 442 -9.17 -9.75 13.73
N ALA A 443 -9.62 -10.72 12.95
CA ALA A 443 -10.26 -10.57 11.66
C ALA A 443 -11.28 -11.71 11.43
N THR A 444 -12.01 -12.11 12.49
CA THR A 444 -12.98 -13.20 12.50
C THR A 444 -14.08 -12.93 11.49
N ARG A 445 -14.57 -11.68 11.41
CA ARG A 445 -15.61 -11.26 10.47
C ARG A 445 -15.21 -11.51 9.01
N THR A 446 -13.91 -11.43 8.71
CA THR A 446 -13.40 -11.66 7.36
C THR A 446 -12.82 -13.07 7.17
N GLY A 447 -12.83 -13.93 8.19
CA GLY A 447 -12.22 -15.26 8.14
C GLY A 447 -10.70 -15.23 8.05
N ARG A 448 -10.03 -14.25 8.69
CA ARG A 448 -8.58 -14.04 8.55
C ARG A 448 -7.80 -14.01 9.87
N ASP A 449 -8.39 -14.50 10.96
CA ASP A 449 -7.74 -14.54 12.29
C ASP A 449 -6.38 -15.23 12.26
N HIS A 450 -6.30 -16.39 11.62
CA HIS A 450 -5.09 -17.20 11.53
C HIS A 450 -4.16 -16.80 10.37
N ALA A 451 -4.58 -15.85 9.53
CA ALA A 451 -3.82 -15.35 8.40
C ALA A 451 -3.08 -14.07 8.78
N MET A 452 -1.77 -14.19 9.07
CA MET A 452 -0.99 -13.06 9.60
C MET A 452 -1.06 -11.83 8.69
N PRO A 453 -1.21 -10.63 9.28
CA PRO A 453 -1.32 -9.41 8.50
C PRO A 453 0.03 -9.02 7.91
N ASN A 454 0.13 -9.05 6.59
CA ASN A 454 1.16 -8.33 5.84
C ASN A 454 0.58 -7.09 5.14
N ILE A 455 -0.73 -6.88 5.22
CA ILE A 455 -1.40 -5.60 4.95
C ILE A 455 -0.88 -4.50 5.90
N LYS A 456 -0.89 -3.24 5.43
CA LYS A 456 -0.72 -2.07 6.27
C LYS A 456 -1.84 -1.09 5.98
N SER A 457 -2.52 -0.66 7.04
CA SER A 457 -3.67 0.23 6.94
C SER A 457 -3.70 1.27 8.04
N TYR A 458 -4.21 2.45 7.70
CA TYR A 458 -4.29 3.59 8.60
C TYR A 458 -5.65 4.25 8.43
N THR A 459 -6.29 4.62 9.53
CA THR A 459 -7.61 5.28 9.51
C THR A 459 -7.88 6.00 10.84
N ARG A 460 -9.07 6.58 10.96
CA ARG A 460 -9.68 6.96 12.24
C ARG A 460 -11.02 6.27 12.37
N ILE A 461 -11.37 5.83 13.56
CA ILE A 461 -12.61 5.08 13.80
C ILE A 461 -13.52 5.90 14.72
N SER A 462 -14.82 5.95 14.41
CA SER A 462 -15.80 6.60 15.25
C SER A 462 -15.92 5.92 16.62
N SER A 463 -16.37 6.66 17.63
CA SER A 463 -16.47 6.14 19.01
C SER A 463 -17.43 4.95 19.14
N ASP A 464 -18.41 4.84 18.24
CA ASP A 464 -19.34 3.70 18.13
C ASP A 464 -18.83 2.58 17.21
N SER A 465 -17.63 2.73 16.63
CA SER A 465 -17.02 1.80 15.66
C SER A 465 -17.81 1.56 14.37
N LYS A 466 -18.69 2.49 13.99
CA LYS A 466 -19.57 2.35 12.80
C LYS A 466 -19.08 3.08 11.57
N ARG A 467 -18.18 4.06 11.73
CA ARG A 467 -17.82 4.99 10.66
C ARG A 467 -16.34 5.32 10.62
N ILE A 468 -15.83 5.60 9.42
CA ILE A 468 -14.48 6.11 9.21
C ILE A 468 -14.50 7.35 8.31
N PRO A 469 -13.58 8.31 8.50
CA PRO A 469 -13.54 9.54 7.71
C PRO A 469 -12.57 9.47 6.52
N TRP A 470 -11.71 8.45 6.49
CA TRP A 470 -10.76 8.15 5.43
C TRP A 470 -10.15 6.78 5.70
N PHE A 471 -9.62 6.11 4.67
CA PHE A 471 -8.83 4.88 4.84
C PHE A 471 -7.59 4.97 3.97
N LEU A 472 -6.45 4.50 4.47
CA LEU A 472 -5.21 4.35 3.71
C LEU A 472 -4.85 2.88 3.65
N LEU A 473 -4.62 2.37 2.44
CA LEU A 473 -3.94 1.10 2.16
C LEU A 473 -2.54 1.40 1.61
N THR A 474 -1.48 0.82 2.17
CA THR A 474 -0.10 1.18 1.78
C THR A 474 0.91 0.05 2.01
N SER A 475 2.06 0.11 1.36
CA SER A 475 3.24 -0.71 1.70
C SER A 475 3.97 -0.21 2.96
N ALA A 476 3.77 1.07 3.33
CA ALA A 476 4.50 1.72 4.40
C ALA A 476 4.16 1.12 5.78
N ASN A 477 5.13 0.43 6.39
CA ASN A 477 5.10 0.08 7.80
C ASN A 477 5.23 1.32 8.70
N LEU A 478 4.80 1.23 9.96
CA LEU A 478 4.98 2.31 10.93
C LEU A 478 6.47 2.46 11.27
N SER A 479 7.17 3.32 10.52
CA SER A 479 8.61 3.57 10.67
C SER A 479 9.01 4.96 10.13
N LYS A 480 10.10 5.51 10.68
CA LYS A 480 10.74 6.74 10.17
C LYS A 480 11.25 6.59 8.73
N ALA A 481 11.67 5.39 8.34
CA ALA A 481 12.19 5.12 7.00
C ALA A 481 11.10 5.26 5.92
N ALA A 482 9.90 4.74 6.21
CA ALA A 482 8.75 4.77 5.31
C ALA A 482 8.01 6.11 5.34
N TRP A 483 7.73 6.63 6.54
CA TRP A 483 6.90 7.83 6.73
C TRP A 483 7.68 9.13 6.83
N GLY A 484 8.99 9.04 6.96
CA GLY A 484 9.90 10.15 7.12
C GLY A 484 9.98 10.71 8.54
N SER A 485 11.02 11.51 8.76
CA SER A 485 11.26 12.24 10.01
C SER A 485 11.70 13.65 9.68
N ILE A 486 11.19 14.62 10.44
CA ILE A 486 11.71 15.98 10.39
C ILE A 486 12.96 16.03 11.26
N LYS A 487 14.10 16.40 10.67
CA LYS A 487 15.32 16.73 11.42
C LYS A 487 15.55 18.23 11.34
N GLN A 488 15.92 18.84 12.48
CA GLN A 488 16.23 20.27 12.53
C GLN A 488 17.33 20.59 11.51
N TYR A 489 17.12 21.63 10.70
CA TYR A 489 18.03 22.12 9.65
C TYR A 489 18.30 21.20 8.44
N GLU A 490 18.12 19.89 8.58
CA GLU A 490 18.35 18.92 7.49
C GLU A 490 17.15 18.80 6.52
N GLY A 491 15.92 18.98 7.00
CA GLY A 491 14.70 18.88 6.18
C GLY A 491 13.86 17.63 6.50
N TYR A 492 12.93 17.29 5.61
CA TYR A 492 12.07 16.12 5.77
C TYR A 492 12.71 14.92 5.06
N SER A 493 13.29 14.01 5.84
CA SER A 493 14.05 12.87 5.32
C SER A 493 13.18 11.62 5.27
N ILE A 494 13.17 10.94 4.13
CA ILE A 494 12.55 9.63 3.88
C ILE A 494 13.65 8.69 3.38
N ARG A 495 13.57 7.40 3.73
CA ARG A 495 14.55 6.40 3.30
C ARG A 495 14.02 5.34 2.36
N ASN A 496 12.71 5.06 2.33
CA ASN A 496 12.18 3.96 1.52
C ASN A 496 11.34 4.44 0.34
N TYR A 497 11.29 3.61 -0.70
CA TYR A 497 10.22 3.68 -1.69
C TYR A 497 8.98 2.97 -1.14
N GLU A 498 7.90 3.71 -0.98
CA GLU A 498 6.60 3.19 -0.53
C GLU A 498 5.49 3.70 -1.46
N ALA A 499 4.37 2.98 -1.53
CA ALA A 499 3.19 3.47 -2.21
C ALA A 499 1.91 2.95 -1.55
N GLY A 500 0.88 3.79 -1.60
CA GLY A 500 -0.44 3.50 -1.09
C GLY A 500 -1.52 4.40 -1.68
N VAL A 501 -2.77 4.09 -1.39
CA VAL A 501 -3.93 4.86 -1.83
C VAL A 501 -4.80 5.29 -0.64
N VAL A 502 -5.25 6.55 -0.68
CA VAL A 502 -6.18 7.10 0.33
C VAL A 502 -7.58 7.19 -0.27
N PHE A 503 -8.52 6.56 0.43
CA PHE A 503 -9.96 6.61 0.18
C PHE A 503 -10.58 7.75 0.98
N ILE A 504 -11.31 8.64 0.30
CA ILE A 504 -11.98 9.78 0.90
C ILE A 504 -13.49 9.71 0.63
N PRO A 505 -14.35 9.70 1.66
CA PRO A 505 -15.81 9.63 1.52
C PRO A 505 -16.41 10.62 0.54
N LYS A 506 -16.02 11.90 0.66
CA LYS A 506 -16.53 12.98 -0.18
C LYS A 506 -16.34 12.74 -1.68
N LEU A 507 -15.30 12.01 -2.07
CA LEU A 507 -14.97 11.77 -3.48
C LEU A 507 -15.54 10.46 -4.03
N ILE A 508 -15.82 9.49 -3.15
CA ILE A 508 -16.27 8.15 -3.57
C ILE A 508 -17.78 7.98 -3.40
N THR A 509 -18.32 8.43 -2.27
CA THR A 509 -19.74 8.23 -1.90
C THR A 509 -20.49 9.56 -1.72
N GLY A 510 -19.80 10.69 -1.82
CA GLY A 510 -20.38 12.03 -1.60
C GLY A 510 -20.74 12.32 -0.14
N THR A 511 -20.43 11.42 0.79
CA THR A 511 -20.72 11.55 2.22
C THR A 511 -19.53 12.09 3.00
N ALA A 512 -19.72 12.46 4.27
CA ALA A 512 -18.63 12.88 5.16
C ALA A 512 -17.79 11.69 5.66
N THR A 513 -18.39 10.50 5.77
CA THR A 513 -17.80 9.29 6.34
C THR A 513 -18.25 8.06 5.56
N PHE A 514 -17.45 6.99 5.59
CA PHE A 514 -17.88 5.67 5.14
C PHE A 514 -18.51 4.88 6.30
N PRO A 515 -19.62 4.15 6.07
CA PRO A 515 -20.09 3.12 7.01
C PRO A 515 -19.13 1.91 6.98
N ILE A 516 -18.86 1.31 8.14
CA ILE A 516 -18.02 0.10 8.32
C ILE A 516 -18.76 -1.01 9.08
N GLU A 517 -20.04 -0.79 9.36
CA GLU A 517 -20.99 -1.74 9.95
C GLU A 517 -22.32 -1.63 9.18
N GLU A 518 -23.10 -2.71 9.13
CA GLU A 518 -24.43 -2.71 8.51
C GLU A 518 -25.39 -1.79 9.27
N GLU A 519 -26.04 -0.88 8.54
CA GLU A 519 -27.16 -0.06 9.02
C GLU A 519 -28.39 -0.38 8.15
N GLU A 520 -29.58 -0.53 8.77
CA GLU A 520 -30.79 -1.09 8.14
C GLU A 520 -31.25 -0.38 6.85
N ASP A 521 -30.87 0.90 6.63
CA ASP A 521 -31.30 1.74 5.49
C ASP A 521 -30.15 2.51 4.79
N ALA A 522 -28.94 1.93 4.72
CA ALA A 522 -27.79 2.64 4.15
C ALA A 522 -27.75 2.61 2.61
N ALA A 523 -27.89 3.79 1.97
CA ALA A 523 -27.68 3.98 0.54
C ALA A 523 -26.21 3.82 0.09
N VAL A 524 -25.27 3.80 1.03
CA VAL A 524 -23.82 3.73 0.78
C VAL A 524 -23.30 2.35 1.14
N PRO A 525 -22.61 1.64 0.21
CA PRO A 525 -22.02 0.34 0.50
C PRO A 525 -21.00 0.41 1.65
N ILE A 526 -20.94 -0.66 2.44
CA ILE A 526 -20.04 -0.76 3.60
C ILE A 526 -18.59 -0.81 3.12
N PHE A 527 -17.75 0.01 3.74
CA PHE A 527 -16.32 -0.01 3.49
C PHE A 527 -15.69 -1.23 4.18
N PRO A 528 -14.97 -2.09 3.44
CA PRO A 528 -14.44 -3.32 4.01
C PRO A 528 -13.20 -3.03 4.87
N ILE A 529 -13.31 -3.25 6.19
CA ILE A 529 -12.20 -3.19 7.15
C ILE A 529 -11.59 -4.59 7.33
N PRO A 530 -10.25 -4.74 7.26
CA PRO A 530 -9.59 -6.06 7.28
C PRO A 530 -9.52 -6.73 8.66
N TYR A 531 -9.93 -6.02 9.72
CA TYR A 531 -9.92 -6.48 11.10
C TYR A 531 -11.25 -6.23 11.79
N ASP A 532 -11.46 -6.86 12.94
CA ASP A 532 -12.68 -6.75 13.72
C ASP A 532 -12.72 -5.46 14.54
N LEU A 533 -13.94 -5.02 14.83
CA LEU A 533 -14.23 -3.87 15.69
C LEU A 533 -15.33 -4.23 16.69
N PRO A 534 -15.31 -3.69 17.92
CA PRO A 534 -14.24 -2.84 18.49
C PRO A 534 -12.91 -3.61 18.66
N LEU A 535 -11.79 -2.88 18.67
CA LEU A 535 -10.47 -3.49 18.78
C LEU A 535 -10.27 -4.19 20.12
N SER A 536 -9.64 -5.36 20.11
CA SER A 536 -9.26 -6.09 21.33
C SER A 536 -7.87 -5.66 21.78
N ARG A 537 -7.75 -5.09 22.98
CA ARG A 537 -6.45 -4.77 23.57
C ARG A 537 -5.69 -6.06 23.86
N TYR A 538 -4.37 -5.96 23.96
CA TYR A 538 -3.54 -7.02 24.54
C TYR A 538 -4.00 -7.33 25.97
N ASP A 539 -4.02 -8.63 26.30
CA ASP A 539 -4.20 -9.12 27.66
C ASP A 539 -2.95 -8.81 28.51
N LEU A 540 -3.05 -8.94 29.84
CA LEU A 540 -1.97 -8.57 30.76
C LEU A 540 -0.67 -9.36 30.55
N ASP A 541 -0.79 -10.61 30.07
CA ASP A 541 0.34 -11.52 29.85
C ASP A 541 0.77 -11.58 28.37
N ASP A 542 0.15 -10.79 27.50
CA ASP A 542 0.54 -10.74 26.09
C ASP A 542 1.84 -9.97 25.89
N SER A 543 2.61 -10.42 24.91
CA SER A 543 3.80 -9.71 24.41
C SER A 543 3.71 -9.56 22.89
N PRO A 544 4.21 -8.46 22.32
CA PRO A 544 4.28 -8.32 20.88
C PRO A 544 5.15 -9.42 20.29
N PHE A 545 4.79 -9.90 19.10
CA PHE A 545 5.69 -10.75 18.35
C PHE A 545 7.01 -10.00 18.09
N VAL A 546 8.14 -10.68 18.29
CA VAL A 546 9.46 -10.19 17.88
C VAL A 546 10.16 -11.29 17.09
N ASN A 547 10.98 -10.91 16.13
CA ASN A 547 11.60 -11.83 15.17
C ASN A 547 12.37 -12.96 15.86
N GLU A 548 13.06 -12.65 16.96
CA GLU A 548 13.85 -13.57 17.76
C GLU A 548 13.01 -14.69 18.42
N PHE A 549 11.68 -14.52 18.49
CA PHE A 549 10.78 -15.59 18.94
C PHE A 549 10.84 -16.80 18.01
N VAL A 550 10.92 -16.61 16.69
CA VAL A 550 11.02 -17.71 15.72
C VAL A 550 12.35 -18.44 15.86
N ASP A 551 13.42 -17.69 16.11
CA ASP A 551 14.75 -18.27 16.36
C ASP A 551 14.76 -19.13 17.63
N SER A 552 13.93 -18.81 18.62
CA SER A 552 13.80 -19.59 19.87
C SER A 552 13.01 -20.90 19.71
N LEU A 553 12.28 -21.07 18.60
CA LEU A 553 11.50 -22.28 18.31
C LEU A 553 12.26 -23.30 17.45
N ASN A 554 13.35 -22.87 16.81
CA ASN A 554 14.27 -23.71 16.03
C ASN A 554 15.36 -24.30 16.91
#